data_AF-A0A9Q9SUZ3-F1
#
_entry.id   AF-A0A9Q9SUZ3-F1
#
_cell.length_a   1.000
_cell.length_b   1.000
_cell.length_c   1.000
_cell.angle_alpha   90.00
_cell.angle_beta   90.00
_cell.angle_gamma   90.00
#
_symmetry.space_group_name_H-M   'P 1'
#
loop_
_entity.id
_entity.type
_entity.pdbx_description
1 polymer ?
#
loop_
_entity_poly.entity_id
_entity_poly.type
_entity_poly.pdbx_seq_one_letter_code
_entity_poly.pdbx_strand_id
1 'polypeptide(L)'
;MVLVKSFSMGHKQAKKRTKRKKWQSASLIRTDVWSLSLTRHQRNLAILTVEEYRHFLKPLVLIAYWNWSALLGLTAKERVNALEKLVHQTADNPNPKYGWYFKKAINNHPSFRKFPSYLRRAAIQDALGIVSSFVTRWQDWKRGNRKHRHDKSPKLTAICNSYPALYKGQQIRYNANFKAVDLKVWSGTEGVWLLAIPVRSSGKSRHLGQDNKLMSPSLIANGRRVHLSMPVEIAIKELPESEWVCAVDLGIVRLVG
;
A
#
# COMPACT_ATOMS: atom_id res chain seq x y z
N MET A 1 48.14 -11.94 -74.46
CA MET A 1 47.91 -10.88 -73.45
C MET A 1 46.86 -11.41 -72.48
N VAL A 2 47.28 -11.88 -71.30
CA VAL A 2 46.43 -12.58 -70.33
C VAL A 2 45.69 -11.54 -69.49
N LEU A 3 44.35 -11.57 -69.51
CA LEU A 3 43.51 -10.63 -68.77
C LEU A 3 43.13 -11.25 -67.41
N VAL A 4 43.81 -10.84 -66.34
CA VAL A 4 43.50 -11.24 -64.96
C VAL A 4 42.30 -10.42 -64.47
N LYS A 5 41.17 -11.08 -64.21
CA LYS A 5 40.03 -10.47 -63.50
C LYS A 5 40.24 -10.64 -61.99
N SER A 6 40.51 -9.54 -61.30
CA SER A 6 40.53 -9.46 -59.84
C SER A 6 39.11 -9.48 -59.28
N PHE A 7 38.76 -10.52 -58.53
CA PHE A 7 37.53 -10.58 -57.73
C PHE A 7 37.77 -9.94 -56.36
N SER A 8 37.12 -8.81 -56.09
CA SER A 8 37.04 -8.23 -54.74
C SER A 8 35.83 -8.81 -54.00
N MET A 9 36.06 -9.64 -52.99
CA MET A 9 34.99 -10.06 -52.05
C MET A 9 34.81 -8.99 -50.98
N GLY A 10 33.76 -8.17 -51.12
CA GLY A 10 33.30 -7.29 -50.04
C GLY A 10 32.54 -8.09 -48.98
N HIS A 11 33.19 -8.37 -47.83
CA HIS A 11 32.49 -8.90 -46.66
C HIS A 11 31.59 -7.81 -46.05
N LYS A 12 30.29 -7.83 -46.37
CA LYS A 12 29.28 -7.08 -45.62
C LYS A 12 29.05 -7.76 -44.27
N GLN A 13 29.70 -7.28 -43.21
CA GLN A 13 29.35 -7.66 -41.84
C GLN A 13 27.95 -7.14 -41.50
N ALA A 14 26.98 -8.05 -41.40
CA ALA A 14 25.65 -7.75 -40.92
C ALA A 14 25.72 -7.37 -39.43
N LYS A 15 25.56 -6.08 -39.11
CA LYS A 15 25.37 -5.61 -37.73
C LYS A 15 24.04 -6.16 -37.19
N LYS A 16 24.09 -7.28 -36.45
CA LYS A 16 22.99 -7.74 -35.62
C LYS A 16 22.70 -6.66 -34.57
N ARG A 17 21.67 -5.84 -34.80
CA ARG A 17 21.06 -4.98 -33.76
C ARG A 17 20.39 -5.89 -32.74
N THR A 18 21.14 -6.31 -31.72
CA THR A 18 20.54 -6.82 -30.49
C THR A 18 19.72 -5.68 -29.88
N LYS A 19 18.40 -5.86 -29.82
CA LYS A 19 17.53 -4.98 -29.03
C LYS A 19 17.99 -5.10 -27.58
N ARG A 20 18.81 -4.15 -27.10
CA ARG A 20 19.13 -4.00 -25.68
C ARG A 20 17.80 -3.94 -24.93
N LYS A 21 17.57 -4.94 -24.08
CA LYS A 21 16.44 -4.97 -23.14
C LYS A 21 16.53 -3.65 -22.35
N LYS A 22 15.52 -2.80 -22.45
CA LYS A 22 15.45 -1.53 -21.72
C LYS A 22 15.28 -1.91 -20.24
N TRP A 23 16.38 -1.90 -19.49
CA TRP A 23 16.32 -2.07 -18.05
C TRP A 23 15.48 -0.92 -17.52
N GLN A 24 14.35 -1.24 -16.88
CA GLN A 24 13.59 -0.23 -16.16
C GLN A 24 14.52 0.31 -15.07
N SER A 25 14.73 1.62 -15.06
CA SER A 25 15.43 2.30 -13.98
C SER A 25 14.77 1.88 -12.66
N ALA A 26 15.54 1.25 -11.76
CA ALA A 26 15.00 0.79 -10.50
C ALA A 26 14.43 1.98 -9.71
N SER A 27 13.23 1.82 -9.16
CA SER A 27 12.64 2.81 -8.25
C SER A 27 12.56 2.22 -6.83
N LEU A 28 12.71 3.08 -5.83
CA LEU A 28 12.65 2.71 -4.42
C LEU A 28 11.56 3.51 -3.74
N ILE A 29 10.65 2.84 -3.05
CA ILE A 29 9.66 3.49 -2.21
C ILE A 29 10.26 3.75 -0.83
N ARG A 30 10.24 5.01 -0.39
CA ARG A 30 10.55 5.41 0.99
C ARG A 30 9.36 6.14 1.59
N THR A 31 9.19 6.01 2.89
CA THR A 31 8.08 6.63 3.61
C THR A 31 8.60 7.76 4.50
N ASP A 32 8.04 8.95 4.33
CA ASP A 32 8.17 10.07 5.27
C ASP A 32 6.98 10.07 6.25
N VAL A 33 7.20 10.61 7.45
CA VAL A 33 6.13 10.80 8.44
C VAL A 33 5.81 12.28 8.53
N TRP A 34 4.57 12.65 8.18
CA TRP A 34 4.11 14.02 8.28
C TRP A 34 3.27 14.22 9.52
N SER A 35 3.80 14.95 10.50
CA SER A 35 3.09 15.22 11.75
C SER A 35 2.12 16.38 11.57
N LEU A 36 0.85 16.17 11.89
CA LEU A 36 -0.21 17.16 11.72
C LEU A 36 -0.50 17.90 13.03
N SER A 37 -0.72 19.22 12.94
CA SER A 37 -1.13 20.04 14.07
C SER A 37 -2.66 20.16 14.09
N LEU A 38 -3.31 19.34 14.91
CA LEU A 38 -4.78 19.26 15.00
C LEU A 38 -5.26 19.62 16.40
N THR A 39 -6.40 20.31 16.49
CA THR A 39 -7.11 20.52 17.75
C THR A 39 -7.62 19.19 18.32
N ARG A 40 -8.06 19.19 19.59
CA ARG A 40 -8.62 17.98 20.23
C ARG A 40 -9.83 17.45 19.46
N HIS A 41 -10.73 18.34 19.03
CA HIS A 41 -11.91 17.96 18.25
C HIS A 41 -11.52 17.33 16.90
N GLN A 42 -10.62 17.98 16.14
CA GLN A 42 -10.14 17.47 14.86
C GLN A 42 -9.42 16.12 14.99
N ARG A 43 -8.66 15.92 16.08
CA ARG A 43 -8.04 14.63 16.40
C ARG A 43 -9.08 13.53 16.59
N ASN A 44 -10.16 13.80 17.32
CA ASN A 44 -11.22 12.83 17.51
C ASN A 44 -11.88 12.44 16.18
N LEU A 45 -12.11 13.39 15.27
CA LEU A 45 -12.61 13.09 13.92
C LEU A 45 -11.64 12.19 13.12
N ALA A 46 -10.34 12.44 13.21
CA ALA A 46 -9.35 11.57 12.57
C ALA A 46 -9.34 10.15 13.15
N ILE A 47 -9.51 10.01 14.48
CA ILE A 47 -9.64 8.70 15.13
C ILE A 47 -10.90 7.98 14.66
N LEU A 48 -12.06 8.66 14.66
CA LEU A 48 -13.32 8.11 14.17
C LEU A 48 -13.22 7.64 12.71
N THR A 49 -12.48 8.38 11.88
CA THR A 49 -12.21 7.99 10.48
C THR A 49 -11.45 6.67 10.39
N VAL A 50 -10.43 6.49 11.23
CA VAL A 50 -9.64 5.24 11.28
C VAL A 50 -10.48 4.09 11.83
N GLU A 51 -11.28 4.33 12.86
CA GLU A 51 -12.19 3.33 13.44
C GLU A 51 -13.25 2.88 12.43
N GLU A 52 -13.88 3.80 11.72
CA GLU A 52 -14.85 3.51 10.67
C GLU A 52 -14.26 2.60 9.58
N TYR A 53 -13.05 2.92 9.13
CA TYR A 53 -12.32 2.09 8.17
C TYR A 53 -12.05 0.68 8.71
N ARG A 54 -11.64 0.55 9.98
CA ARG A 54 -11.37 -0.74 10.62
C ARG A 54 -12.63 -1.57 10.84
N HIS A 55 -13.75 -0.92 11.20
CA HIS A 55 -15.04 -1.60 11.32
C HIS A 55 -15.49 -2.16 9.96
N PHE A 56 -15.30 -1.40 8.88
CA PHE A 56 -15.60 -1.87 7.52
C PHE A 56 -14.69 -3.03 7.09
N LEU A 57 -13.42 -2.98 7.46
CA LEU A 57 -12.41 -3.98 7.13
C LEU A 57 -12.66 -5.34 7.82
N LYS A 58 -13.12 -5.33 9.08
CA LYS A 58 -13.29 -6.53 9.91
C LYS A 58 -14.06 -7.68 9.24
N PRO A 59 -15.29 -7.48 8.71
CA PRO A 59 -16.01 -8.55 8.02
C PRO A 59 -15.29 -9.04 6.75
N LEU A 60 -14.58 -8.16 6.03
CA LEU A 60 -13.82 -8.53 4.83
C LEU A 60 -12.68 -9.48 5.14
N VAL A 61 -11.97 -9.28 6.26
CA VAL A 61 -10.88 -10.17 6.70
C VAL A 61 -11.39 -11.60 6.93
N LEU A 62 -12.55 -11.74 7.59
CA LEU A 62 -13.14 -13.05 7.86
C LEU A 62 -13.58 -13.76 6.57
N ILE A 63 -14.25 -13.03 5.67
CA ILE A 63 -14.71 -13.58 4.39
C ILE A 63 -13.51 -13.97 3.51
N ALA A 64 -12.46 -13.14 3.47
CA ALA A 64 -11.23 -13.44 2.76
C ALA A 64 -10.56 -14.70 3.29
N TYR A 65 -10.52 -14.88 4.62
CA TYR A 65 -9.95 -16.07 5.25
C TYR A 65 -10.76 -17.33 4.92
N TRP A 66 -12.09 -17.28 5.02
CA TRP A 66 -12.96 -18.42 4.70
C TRP A 66 -12.89 -18.88 3.24
N ASN A 67 -12.55 -17.97 2.32
CA ASN A 67 -12.44 -18.28 0.90
C ASN A 67 -10.97 -18.31 0.42
N TRP A 68 -10.00 -18.35 1.33
CA TRP A 68 -8.59 -18.21 0.98
C TRP A 68 -8.13 -19.28 -0.01
N SER A 69 -8.59 -20.53 0.11
CA SER A 69 -8.27 -21.62 -0.80
C SER A 69 -8.67 -21.32 -2.26
N ALA A 70 -9.84 -20.72 -2.48
CA ALA A 70 -10.32 -20.33 -3.81
C ALA A 70 -9.59 -19.09 -4.37
N LEU A 71 -8.89 -18.33 -3.52
CA LEU A 71 -8.10 -17.16 -3.91
C LEU A 71 -6.65 -17.53 -4.24
N LEU A 72 -6.20 -18.75 -3.92
CA LEU A 72 -4.88 -19.26 -4.29
C LEU A 72 -4.76 -19.35 -5.82
N GLY A 73 -3.58 -19.03 -6.36
CA GLY A 73 -3.32 -19.05 -7.80
C GLY A 73 -3.83 -17.83 -8.58
N LEU A 74 -4.79 -17.07 -8.04
CA LEU A 74 -5.24 -15.82 -8.66
C LEU A 74 -4.21 -14.70 -8.54
N THR A 75 -4.20 -13.81 -9.52
CA THR A 75 -3.44 -12.55 -9.48
C THR A 75 -4.02 -11.58 -8.43
N ALA A 76 -3.24 -10.57 -8.02
CA ALA A 76 -3.71 -9.59 -7.03
C ALA A 76 -5.01 -8.88 -7.45
N LYS A 77 -5.16 -8.56 -8.74
CA LYS A 77 -6.36 -7.92 -9.28
C LYS A 77 -7.56 -8.86 -9.24
N GLU A 78 -7.37 -10.12 -9.61
CA GLU A 78 -8.44 -11.13 -9.59
C GLU A 78 -8.91 -11.43 -8.17
N ARG A 79 -8.00 -11.52 -7.18
CA ARG A 79 -8.38 -11.72 -5.77
C ARG A 79 -9.29 -10.63 -5.26
N VAL A 80 -9.00 -9.37 -5.61
CA VAL A 80 -9.83 -8.22 -5.22
C VAL A 80 -11.21 -8.32 -5.85
N ASN A 81 -11.26 -8.59 -7.15
CA ASN A 81 -12.52 -8.71 -7.87
C ASN A 81 -13.35 -9.90 -7.34
N ALA A 82 -12.71 -11.02 -7.02
CA ALA A 82 -13.37 -12.18 -6.44
C ALA A 82 -13.94 -11.85 -5.06
N LEU A 83 -13.15 -11.22 -4.16
CA LEU A 83 -13.64 -10.83 -2.84
C LEU A 83 -14.74 -9.77 -2.93
N GLU A 84 -14.64 -8.82 -3.86
CA GLU A 84 -15.67 -7.81 -4.09
C GLU A 84 -17.00 -8.46 -4.52
N LYS A 85 -16.97 -9.41 -5.46
CA LYS A 85 -18.16 -10.17 -5.89
C LYS A 85 -18.78 -11.01 -4.76
N LEU A 86 -17.99 -11.44 -3.78
CA LEU A 86 -18.50 -12.20 -2.64
C LEU A 86 -19.37 -11.36 -1.69
N VAL A 87 -19.20 -10.04 -1.66
CA VAL A 87 -19.81 -9.15 -0.65
C VAL A 87 -20.66 -8.03 -1.22
N HIS A 88 -20.35 -7.53 -2.42
CA HIS A 88 -20.97 -6.34 -2.98
C HIS A 88 -22.07 -6.71 -3.97
N GLN A 89 -23.30 -6.28 -3.66
CA GLN A 89 -24.45 -6.43 -4.53
C GLN A 89 -24.41 -5.37 -5.64
N THR A 90 -24.54 -5.80 -6.88
CA THR A 90 -24.66 -4.93 -8.07
C THR A 90 -25.74 -5.48 -8.99
N ALA A 91 -26.09 -4.76 -10.06
CA ALA A 91 -27.03 -5.27 -11.07
C ALA A 91 -26.55 -6.62 -11.65
N ASP A 92 -25.26 -6.73 -11.98
CA ASP A 92 -24.63 -7.95 -12.52
C ASP A 92 -24.28 -8.99 -11.44
N ASN A 93 -24.50 -8.69 -10.15
CA ASN A 93 -24.26 -9.57 -9.02
C ASN A 93 -25.36 -9.38 -7.97
N PRO A 94 -26.60 -9.80 -8.28
CA PRO A 94 -27.77 -9.49 -7.44
C PRO A 94 -27.74 -10.24 -6.10
N ASN A 95 -27.10 -11.41 -6.05
CA ASN A 95 -27.09 -12.31 -4.89
C ASN A 95 -25.66 -12.72 -4.49
N PRO A 96 -24.84 -11.81 -3.92
CA PRO A 96 -23.51 -12.16 -3.45
C PRO A 96 -23.55 -13.22 -2.33
N LYS A 97 -22.65 -14.21 -2.38
CA LYS A 97 -22.59 -15.36 -1.45
C LYS A 97 -22.62 -14.95 0.05
N TYR A 98 -21.92 -13.87 0.40
CA TYR A 98 -21.87 -13.33 1.76
C TYR A 98 -22.65 -12.01 1.91
N GLY A 99 -23.56 -11.72 0.97
CA GLY A 99 -24.41 -10.53 0.99
C GLY A 99 -25.19 -10.38 2.28
N TRP A 100 -25.76 -11.48 2.79
CA TRP A 100 -26.50 -11.48 4.07
C TRP A 100 -25.62 -11.09 5.26
N TYR A 101 -24.39 -11.59 5.31
CA TYR A 101 -23.43 -11.33 6.39
C TYR A 101 -22.92 -9.88 6.33
N PHE A 102 -22.61 -9.41 5.12
CA PHE A 102 -22.20 -8.03 4.91
C PHE A 102 -23.36 -7.05 5.15
N LYS A 103 -24.60 -7.43 4.81
CA LYS A 103 -25.82 -6.66 5.14
C LYS A 103 -26.02 -6.56 6.66
N LYS A 104 -25.74 -7.63 7.42
CA LYS A 104 -25.73 -7.56 8.89
C LYS A 104 -24.69 -6.55 9.40
N ALA A 105 -23.51 -6.51 8.80
CA ALA A 105 -22.49 -5.50 9.14
C ALA A 105 -22.98 -4.07 8.80
N ILE A 106 -23.66 -3.87 7.67
CA ILE A 106 -24.28 -2.59 7.28
C ILE A 106 -25.39 -2.20 8.27
N ASN A 107 -26.16 -3.16 8.80
CA ASN A 107 -27.21 -2.84 9.78
C ASN A 107 -26.61 -2.34 11.10
N ASN A 108 -25.47 -2.90 11.52
CA ASN A 108 -24.75 -2.44 12.71
C ASN A 108 -24.02 -1.11 12.47
N HIS A 109 -23.63 -0.84 11.23
CA HIS A 109 -22.93 0.38 10.80
C HIS A 109 -23.61 0.97 9.55
N PRO A 110 -24.70 1.75 9.70
CA PRO A 110 -25.47 2.28 8.58
C PRO A 110 -24.65 3.13 7.59
N SER A 111 -23.56 3.73 8.08
CA SER A 111 -22.54 4.46 7.30
C SER A 111 -21.95 3.63 6.15
N PHE A 112 -21.87 2.30 6.29
CA PHE A 112 -21.31 1.41 5.28
C PHE A 112 -22.09 1.44 3.96
N ARG A 113 -23.38 1.81 4.00
CA ARG A 113 -24.20 1.98 2.79
C ARG A 113 -23.65 3.05 1.86
N LYS A 114 -23.08 4.12 2.42
CA LYS A 114 -22.46 5.23 1.67
C LYS A 114 -20.93 5.11 1.60
N PHE A 115 -20.37 3.93 1.89
CA PHE A 115 -18.92 3.75 1.89
C PHE A 115 -18.36 3.86 0.47
N PRO A 116 -17.41 4.79 0.21
CA PRO A 116 -16.90 5.03 -1.13
C PRO A 116 -16.27 3.80 -1.78
N SER A 117 -16.49 3.61 -3.08
CA SER A 117 -16.00 2.44 -3.82
C SER A 117 -14.48 2.30 -3.80
N TYR A 118 -13.74 3.41 -3.91
CA TYR A 118 -12.28 3.40 -3.86
C TYR A 118 -11.74 2.98 -2.47
N LEU A 119 -12.38 3.42 -1.39
CA LEU A 119 -12.04 2.99 -0.02
C LEU A 119 -12.41 1.52 0.19
N ARG A 120 -13.53 1.05 -0.38
CA ARG A 120 -13.92 -0.36 -0.31
C ARG A 120 -12.88 -1.26 -0.94
N ARG A 121 -12.39 -0.91 -2.14
CA ARG A 121 -11.33 -1.66 -2.82
C ARG A 121 -10.01 -1.61 -2.04
N ALA A 122 -9.69 -0.49 -1.39
CA ALA A 122 -8.54 -0.41 -0.47
C ALA A 122 -8.71 -1.35 0.74
N ALA A 123 -9.89 -1.38 1.36
CA ALA A 123 -10.17 -2.28 2.48
C ALA A 123 -10.13 -3.77 2.06
N ILE A 124 -10.60 -4.09 0.85
CA ILE A 124 -10.48 -5.44 0.28
C ILE A 124 -9.01 -5.84 0.12
N GLN A 125 -8.17 -4.95 -0.41
CA GLN A 125 -6.72 -5.20 -0.53
C GLN A 125 -6.08 -5.42 0.85
N ASP A 126 -6.40 -4.58 1.82
CA ASP A 126 -5.91 -4.72 3.19
C ASP A 126 -6.32 -6.07 3.80
N ALA A 127 -7.58 -6.48 3.60
CA ALA A 127 -8.07 -7.77 4.08
C ALA A 127 -7.28 -8.95 3.50
N LEU A 128 -7.04 -8.91 2.18
CA LEU A 128 -6.24 -9.92 1.49
C LEU A 128 -4.79 -9.94 2.01
N GLY A 129 -4.19 -8.77 2.24
CA GLY A 129 -2.84 -8.65 2.79
C GLY A 129 -2.73 -9.23 4.21
N ILE A 130 -3.70 -8.93 5.07
CA ILE A 130 -3.79 -9.46 6.44
C ILE A 130 -3.87 -10.99 6.42
N VAL A 131 -4.78 -11.53 5.60
CA VAL A 131 -4.96 -12.99 5.49
C VAL A 131 -3.71 -13.64 4.90
N SER A 132 -3.11 -13.07 3.86
CA SER A 132 -1.87 -13.58 3.26
C SER A 132 -0.73 -13.65 4.28
N SER A 133 -0.54 -12.58 5.06
CA SER A 133 0.47 -12.53 6.13
C SER A 133 0.19 -13.56 7.23
N PHE A 134 -1.07 -13.71 7.64
CA PHE A 134 -1.46 -14.71 8.63
C PHE A 134 -1.19 -16.12 8.13
N VAL A 135 -1.64 -16.48 6.92
CA VAL A 135 -1.49 -17.82 6.36
C VAL A 135 -0.02 -18.19 6.19
N THR A 136 0.82 -17.25 5.74
CA THR A 136 2.27 -17.46 5.61
C THR A 136 2.89 -17.78 6.97
N ARG A 137 2.68 -16.92 7.97
CA ARG A 137 3.19 -17.13 9.35
C ARG A 137 2.67 -18.42 9.96
N TRP A 138 1.41 -18.77 9.70
CA TRP A 138 0.80 -20.01 10.19
C TRP A 138 1.47 -21.24 9.58
N GLN A 139 1.74 -21.23 8.28
CA GLN A 139 2.45 -22.31 7.58
C GLN A 139 3.89 -22.45 8.06
N ASP A 140 4.61 -21.34 8.24
CA ASP A 140 5.96 -21.34 8.82
C ASP A 140 5.98 -21.93 10.22
N TRP A 141 5.05 -21.48 11.08
CA TRP A 141 4.91 -22.01 12.43
C TRP A 141 4.59 -23.50 12.45
N LYS A 142 3.74 -23.99 11.53
CA LYS A 142 3.39 -25.41 11.37
C LYS A 142 4.60 -26.24 10.90
N ARG A 143 5.47 -25.67 10.07
CA ARG A 143 6.70 -26.31 9.57
C ARG A 143 7.87 -26.25 10.57
N GLY A 144 7.70 -25.57 11.71
CA GLY A 144 8.77 -25.38 12.69
C GLY A 144 9.74 -24.24 12.35
N ASN A 145 9.50 -23.48 11.28
CA ASN A 145 10.25 -22.26 10.96
C ASN A 145 9.84 -21.13 11.91
N ARG A 146 10.42 -21.15 13.11
CA ARG A 146 10.12 -20.23 14.21
C ARG A 146 11.40 -19.54 14.65
N LYS A 147 11.29 -18.28 15.08
CA LYS A 147 12.44 -17.52 15.55
C LYS A 147 12.91 -18.07 16.90
N HIS A 148 11.98 -18.47 17.75
CA HIS A 148 12.24 -19.10 19.04
C HIS A 148 11.41 -20.38 19.23
N ARG A 149 11.95 -21.34 19.97
CA ARG A 149 11.29 -22.62 20.27
C ARG A 149 9.92 -22.45 20.93
N HIS A 150 9.76 -21.40 21.75
CA HIS A 150 8.55 -21.11 22.52
C HIS A 150 7.58 -20.13 21.82
N ASP A 151 7.80 -19.81 20.54
CA ASP A 151 6.91 -18.91 19.80
C ASP A 151 5.49 -19.48 19.73
N LYS A 152 4.53 -18.67 20.20
CA LYS A 152 3.11 -19.00 20.17
C LYS A 152 2.61 -19.06 18.74
N SER A 153 1.58 -19.87 18.53
CA SER A 153 0.93 -19.99 17.23
C SER A 153 0.35 -18.63 16.79
N PRO A 154 0.56 -18.21 15.53
CA PRO A 154 -0.01 -16.97 15.00
C PRO A 154 -1.53 -16.95 15.16
N LYS A 155 -2.09 -15.77 15.46
CA LYS A 155 -3.54 -15.55 15.51
C LYS A 155 -3.96 -14.62 14.39
N LEU A 156 -5.10 -14.92 13.76
CA LEU A 156 -5.74 -14.02 12.82
C LEU A 156 -6.47 -12.93 13.62
N THR A 157 -5.99 -11.70 13.54
CA THR A 157 -6.62 -10.56 14.20
C THR A 157 -7.45 -9.81 13.17
N ALA A 158 -8.77 -9.94 13.19
CA ALA A 158 -9.64 -9.23 12.23
C ALA A 158 -9.69 -7.70 12.45
N ILE A 159 -9.37 -7.24 13.68
CA ILE A 159 -9.18 -5.83 14.01
C ILE A 159 -7.70 -5.51 13.90
N CYS A 160 -7.18 -5.50 12.67
CA CYS A 160 -5.80 -5.07 12.44
C CYS A 160 -5.67 -3.55 12.65
N ASN A 161 -4.49 -3.11 13.04
CA ASN A 161 -4.08 -1.70 13.01
C ASN A 161 -3.87 -1.24 11.55
N SER A 162 -4.89 -1.40 10.72
CA SER A 162 -4.93 -0.87 9.35
C SER A 162 -5.36 0.59 9.38
N TYR A 163 -4.93 1.33 8.37
CA TYR A 163 -5.11 2.77 8.26
C TYR A 163 -5.59 3.10 6.85
N PRO A 164 -6.63 3.95 6.71
CA PRO A 164 -7.17 4.27 5.39
C PRO A 164 -6.13 5.02 4.56
N ALA A 165 -5.95 4.58 3.32
CA ALA A 165 -5.24 5.35 2.31
C ALA A 165 -6.08 6.56 1.88
N LEU A 166 -5.45 7.74 1.83
CA LEU A 166 -6.08 9.00 1.46
C LEU A 166 -5.82 9.29 -0.01
N TYR A 167 -6.88 9.33 -0.80
CA TYR A 167 -6.78 9.63 -2.22
C TYR A 167 -6.72 11.14 -2.47
N LYS A 168 -5.75 11.58 -3.27
CA LYS A 168 -5.59 12.99 -3.66
C LYS A 168 -6.87 13.52 -4.30
N GLY A 169 -7.32 14.71 -3.87
CA GLY A 169 -8.54 15.37 -4.31
C GLY A 169 -9.82 14.88 -3.62
N GLN A 170 -9.91 13.58 -3.30
CA GLN A 170 -11.08 12.97 -2.66
C GLN A 170 -11.04 13.05 -1.13
N GLN A 171 -9.87 12.77 -0.54
CA GLN A 171 -9.66 12.75 0.91
C GLN A 171 -8.52 13.63 1.39
N ILE A 172 -7.57 13.97 0.52
CA ILE A 172 -6.47 14.86 0.88
C ILE A 172 -6.20 15.86 -0.23
N ARG A 173 -5.95 17.12 0.16
CA ARG A 173 -5.45 18.17 -0.73
C ARG A 173 -4.19 18.76 -0.10
N TYR A 174 -3.20 19.02 -0.93
CA TYR A 174 -1.93 19.59 -0.50
C TYR A 174 -1.94 21.08 -0.80
N ASN A 175 -1.71 21.91 0.22
CA ASN A 175 -1.59 23.35 0.05
C ASN A 175 -0.19 23.73 -0.44
N ALA A 176 0.01 25.03 -0.72
CA ALA A 176 1.27 25.55 -1.21
C ALA A 176 2.47 25.07 -0.37
N ASN A 177 3.50 24.59 -1.08
CA ASN A 177 4.75 24.09 -0.50
C ASN A 177 4.60 22.99 0.57
N PHE A 178 3.48 22.26 0.57
CA PHE A 178 3.22 21.16 1.51
C PHE A 178 3.26 21.56 2.99
N LYS A 179 3.14 22.86 3.31
CA LYS A 179 3.13 23.37 4.69
C LYS A 179 1.81 23.11 5.41
N ALA A 180 0.74 22.89 4.65
CA ALA A 180 -0.56 22.53 5.17
C ALA A 180 -1.27 21.52 4.26
N VAL A 181 -2.25 20.82 4.82
CA VAL A 181 -3.11 19.89 4.07
C VAL A 181 -4.56 20.12 4.43
N ASP A 182 -5.45 19.90 3.47
CA ASP A 182 -6.87 19.73 3.75
C ASP A 182 -7.16 18.23 3.82
N LEU A 183 -7.91 17.80 4.83
CA LEU A 183 -8.18 16.40 5.09
C LEU A 183 -9.69 16.16 5.22
N LYS A 184 -10.22 15.23 4.44
CA LYS A 184 -11.60 14.76 4.59
C LYS A 184 -11.65 13.67 5.66
N VAL A 185 -12.37 13.93 6.74
CA VAL A 185 -12.55 13.04 7.90
C VAL A 185 -14.03 12.68 8.06
N TRP A 186 -14.29 11.57 8.75
CA TRP A 186 -15.63 11.12 9.11
C TRP A 186 -16.08 11.77 10.41
N SER A 187 -17.27 12.38 10.42
CA SER A 187 -17.88 12.99 11.61
C SER A 187 -18.68 12.03 12.47
N GLY A 188 -18.94 10.81 11.98
CA GLY A 188 -19.96 9.90 12.52
C GLY A 188 -21.21 9.84 11.64
N THR A 189 -21.47 10.88 10.84
CA THR A 189 -22.65 10.98 9.96
C THR A 189 -22.28 11.24 8.51
N GLU A 190 -21.25 12.06 8.27
CA GLU A 190 -20.83 12.46 6.94
C GLU A 190 -19.32 12.75 6.85
N GLY A 191 -18.84 12.97 5.62
CA GLY A 191 -17.44 13.33 5.38
C GLY A 191 -17.26 14.84 5.40
N VAL A 192 -16.54 15.35 6.39
CA VAL A 192 -16.26 16.78 6.59
C VAL A 192 -14.82 17.11 6.22
N TRP A 193 -14.59 18.28 5.61
CA TRP A 193 -13.25 18.76 5.31
C TRP A 193 -12.69 19.57 6.50
N LEU A 194 -11.53 19.14 6.99
CA LEU A 194 -10.66 19.95 7.83
C LEU A 194 -9.72 20.72 6.91
N LEU A 195 -9.78 22.06 6.95
CA LEU A 195 -9.02 22.92 6.05
C LEU A 195 -7.73 23.42 6.71
N ALA A 196 -6.70 23.62 5.88
CA ALA A 196 -5.45 24.27 6.24
C ALA A 196 -4.77 23.68 7.50
N ILE A 197 -4.80 22.36 7.68
CA ILE A 197 -4.14 21.69 8.80
C ILE A 197 -2.62 21.86 8.65
N PRO A 198 -1.92 22.51 9.60
CA PRO A 198 -0.48 22.70 9.49
C PRO A 198 0.29 21.39 9.58
N VAL A 199 1.25 21.21 8.68
CA VAL A 199 2.25 20.13 8.73
C VAL A 199 3.41 20.62 9.60
N ARG A 200 3.54 20.06 10.80
CA ARG A 200 4.58 20.44 11.77
C ARG A 200 5.97 19.97 11.35
N SER A 201 6.05 18.80 10.73
CA SER A 201 7.29 18.19 10.25
C SER A 201 6.95 17.21 9.14
N SER A 202 7.80 17.15 8.11
CA SER A 202 7.62 16.36 6.89
C SER A 202 8.70 15.28 6.68
N GLY A 203 9.33 14.81 7.76
CA GLY A 203 10.39 13.81 7.70
C GLY A 203 11.63 14.32 6.97
N LYS A 204 12.13 13.57 5.97
CA LYS A 204 13.29 13.99 5.15
C LYS A 204 12.90 14.82 3.92
N SER A 205 11.64 15.27 3.85
CA SER A 205 11.11 16.10 2.77
C SER A 205 11.35 15.55 1.36
N ARG A 206 11.30 14.23 1.21
CA ARG A 206 11.60 13.56 -0.07
C ARG A 206 10.61 13.92 -1.16
N HIS A 207 9.39 14.30 -0.76
CA HIS A 207 8.36 14.82 -1.64
C HIS A 207 8.73 16.11 -2.40
N LEU A 208 9.80 16.82 -2.00
CA LEU A 208 10.31 18.01 -2.70
C LEU A 208 11.29 17.69 -3.83
N GLY A 209 11.74 16.43 -3.95
CA GLY A 209 12.64 16.03 -5.04
C GLY A 209 11.94 16.12 -6.39
N GLN A 210 12.57 16.76 -7.38
CA GLN A 210 11.99 16.96 -8.72
C GLN A 210 11.60 15.65 -9.42
N ASP A 211 12.42 14.61 -9.26
CA ASP A 211 12.19 13.29 -9.86
C ASP A 211 11.31 12.37 -9.00
N ASN A 212 10.89 12.84 -7.82
CA ASN A 212 10.20 12.01 -6.84
C ASN A 212 8.68 12.08 -7.03
N LYS A 213 8.04 10.92 -6.97
CA LYS A 213 6.59 10.81 -7.13
C LYS A 213 5.92 10.54 -5.80
N LEU A 214 5.04 11.46 -5.40
CA LEU A 214 4.20 11.32 -4.21
C LEU A 214 3.11 10.27 -4.43
N MET A 215 2.98 9.31 -3.51
CA MET A 215 1.92 8.32 -3.52
C MET A 215 0.85 8.61 -2.46
N SER A 216 -0.26 7.87 -2.49
CA SER A 216 -1.37 8.04 -1.54
C SER A 216 -0.92 7.75 -0.10
N PRO A 217 -1.06 8.68 0.85
CA PRO A 217 -0.65 8.45 2.22
C PRO A 217 -1.69 7.71 3.04
N SER A 218 -1.25 7.11 4.15
CA SER A 218 -2.15 6.51 5.14
C SER A 218 -2.37 7.44 6.32
N LEU A 219 -3.63 7.62 6.73
CA LEU A 219 -3.99 8.39 7.92
C LEU A 219 -3.78 7.56 9.19
N ILE A 220 -2.79 7.94 9.99
CA ILE A 220 -2.52 7.28 11.27
C ILE A 220 -2.98 8.22 12.38
N ALA A 221 -4.03 7.83 13.09
CA ALA A 221 -4.56 8.56 14.22
C ALA A 221 -4.65 7.62 15.44
N ASN A 222 -4.18 8.12 16.57
CA ASN A 222 -4.39 7.50 17.89
C ASN A 222 -4.65 8.61 18.92
N GLY A 223 -4.92 8.24 20.18
CA GLY A 223 -5.25 9.21 21.23
C GLY A 223 -4.18 10.29 21.48
N ARG A 224 -2.92 10.07 21.07
CA ARG A 224 -1.79 10.97 21.33
C ARG A 224 -1.31 11.74 20.10
N ARG A 225 -1.31 11.13 18.91
CA ARG A 225 -0.67 11.64 17.71
C ARG A 225 -1.52 11.35 16.48
N VAL A 226 -1.53 12.31 15.55
CA VAL A 226 -2.07 12.15 14.21
C VAL A 226 -0.99 12.54 13.21
N HIS A 227 -0.73 11.65 12.28
CA HIS A 227 0.27 11.86 11.24
C HIS A 227 -0.12 11.12 9.96
N LEU A 228 0.48 11.54 8.86
CA LEU A 228 0.39 10.85 7.58
C LEU A 228 1.65 10.02 7.38
N SER A 229 1.46 8.76 7.05
CA SER A 229 2.52 7.94 6.45
C SER A 229 2.54 8.26 4.96
N MET A 230 3.56 8.99 4.50
CA MET A 230 3.69 9.53 3.15
C MET A 230 4.70 8.73 2.33
N PRO A 231 4.24 7.72 1.56
CA PRO A 231 5.13 7.00 0.68
C PRO A 231 5.49 7.84 -0.56
N VAL A 232 6.77 7.84 -0.89
CA VAL A 232 7.39 8.57 -2.00
C VAL A 232 8.18 7.56 -2.82
N GLU A 233 7.88 7.48 -4.11
CA GLU A 233 8.66 6.72 -5.07
C GLU A 233 9.84 7.59 -5.54
N ILE A 234 11.05 7.04 -5.43
CA ILE A 234 12.32 7.71 -5.71
C ILE A 234 13.01 6.96 -6.85
N ALA A 235 13.41 7.69 -7.89
CA ALA A 235 14.25 7.13 -8.95
C ALA A 235 15.64 6.82 -8.39
N ILE A 236 16.11 5.58 -8.53
CA ILE A 236 17.48 5.23 -8.18
C ILE A 236 18.38 5.77 -9.31
N LYS A 237 19.24 6.72 -8.96
CA LYS A 237 20.27 7.22 -9.87
C LYS A 237 21.44 6.25 -9.81
N GLU A 238 21.78 5.64 -10.95
CA GLU A 238 23.00 4.87 -11.08
C GLU A 238 24.17 5.83 -10.88
N LEU A 239 25.04 5.49 -9.93
CA LEU A 239 26.30 6.19 -9.74
C LEU A 239 27.30 5.65 -10.78
N PRO A 240 28.23 6.48 -11.27
CA PRO A 240 29.31 6.00 -12.12
C PRO A 240 30.13 4.95 -11.37
N GLU A 241 30.73 4.02 -12.13
CA GLU A 241 31.69 3.07 -11.56
C GLU A 241 32.81 3.83 -10.85
N SER A 242 33.16 3.39 -9.65
CA SER A 242 34.16 4.01 -8.77
C SER A 242 35.18 2.97 -8.37
N GLU A 243 36.46 3.34 -8.35
CA GLU A 243 37.55 2.50 -7.85
C GLU A 243 37.45 2.26 -6.32
N TRP A 244 36.73 3.13 -5.62
CA TRP A 244 36.55 3.04 -4.18
C TRP A 244 35.39 2.11 -3.82
N VAL A 245 35.71 1.03 -3.10
CA VAL A 245 34.72 0.09 -2.57
C VAL A 245 34.35 0.51 -1.15
N CYS A 246 33.08 0.87 -0.93
CA CYS A 246 32.54 1.06 0.42
C CYS A 246 32.02 -0.29 0.95
N ALA A 247 32.76 -0.89 1.87
CA ALA A 247 32.27 -2.05 2.62
C ALA A 247 31.40 -1.56 3.78
N VAL A 248 30.15 -2.01 3.84
CA VAL A 248 29.24 -1.77 4.97
C VAL A 248 29.08 -3.07 5.74
N ASP A 249 29.65 -3.16 6.93
CA ASP A 249 29.40 -4.27 7.85
C ASP A 249 28.17 -3.97 8.70
N LEU A 250 27.12 -4.79 8.55
CA LEU A 250 25.95 -4.77 9.43
C LEU A 250 26.24 -5.67 10.64
N GLY A 251 27.25 -5.29 11.43
CA GLY A 251 27.69 -6.06 12.59
C GLY A 251 26.52 -6.38 13.52
N ILE A 252 26.25 -7.67 13.74
CA ILE A 252 25.25 -8.17 14.69
C ILE A 252 25.93 -8.28 16.07
N VAL A 253 26.13 -7.18 16.80
CA VAL A 253 26.59 -7.27 18.21
C VAL A 253 25.95 -6.21 19.13
N ARG A 254 25.08 -6.73 20.03
CA ARG A 254 24.64 -6.31 21.38
C ARG A 254 24.33 -4.82 21.69
N LEU A 255 23.04 -4.54 21.88
CA LEU A 255 22.59 -3.56 22.88
C LEU A 255 22.20 -4.33 24.16
N VAL A 256 23.15 -4.43 25.09
CA VAL A 256 22.88 -4.60 26.53
C VAL A 256 23.72 -3.54 27.23
N GLY A 257 23.04 -2.63 27.92
CA GLY A 257 23.55 -1.52 28.70
C GLY A 257 22.38 -0.75 29.25
#